data_AF-A0A7S0AWP8-F1
#
_entry.id   AF-A0A7S0AWP8-F1
#
_cell.length_a   1.000
_cell.length_b   1.000
_cell.length_c   1.000
_cell.angle_alpha   90.00
_cell.angle_beta   90.00
_cell.angle_gamma   90.00
#
_symmetry.space_group_name_H-M   'P 1'
#
loop_
_entity.id
_entity.type
_entity.pdbx_description
1 polymer ?
#
loop_
_entity_poly.entity_id
_entity_poly.type
_entity_poly.pdbx_seq_one_letter_code
_entity_poly.pdbx_strand_id
1 'polypeptide(L)'
;QAWRPVLSHDIYARAMGNLVDTIFSLYLDQVLSAYDISEPAGNFIGALFRNATRSMSELFDEDVTGSAGASASSAGELTATKIARAGSYGEKFDAVGKFMFMSLTDINAGLGDGTFKSVTGQELSKLIVAAFDDSQKRADTLRLLSAADK
;
A
#
# COMPACT_ATOMS: atom_id res chain seq x y z
N GLN A 1 -5.48 -2.94 38.59
CA GLN A 1 -4.62 -2.20 37.65
C GLN A 1 -5.14 -2.41 36.22
N ALA A 2 -6.20 -1.70 35.82
CA ALA A 2 -6.84 -1.88 34.50
C ALA A 2 -6.08 -1.20 33.34
N TRP A 3 -5.17 -0.26 33.65
CA TRP A 3 -4.47 0.55 32.65
C TRP A 3 -3.24 -0.13 32.02
N ARG A 4 -2.66 -1.13 32.68
CA ARG A 4 -1.49 -1.86 32.18
C ARG A 4 -1.72 -2.56 30.83
N PRO A 5 -2.81 -3.34 30.64
CA PRO A 5 -3.06 -3.99 29.35
C PRO A 5 -3.35 -2.99 28.22
N VAL A 6 -4.05 -1.89 28.52
CA VAL A 6 -4.34 -0.83 27.53
C VAL A 6 -3.05 -0.14 27.08
N LEU A 7 -2.18 0.26 28.01
CA LEU A 7 -0.89 0.86 27.66
C LEU A 7 0.00 -0.11 26.87
N SER A 8 0.02 -1.40 27.22
CA SER A 8 0.82 -2.37 26.47
C SER A 8 0.30 -2.56 25.04
N HIS A 9 -1.01 -2.52 24.84
CA HIS A 9 -1.61 -2.63 23.51
C HIS A 9 -1.31 -1.40 22.66
N ASP A 10 -1.51 -0.19 23.18
CA ASP A 10 -1.24 1.05 22.45
C ASP A 10 0.25 1.20 22.09
N ILE A 11 1.14 0.82 23.00
CA ILE A 11 2.59 0.81 22.75
C ILE A 11 2.93 -0.23 21.69
N TYR A 12 2.35 -1.43 21.74
CA TYR A 12 2.55 -2.47 20.74
C TYR A 12 2.08 -2.04 19.36
N ALA A 13 0.84 -1.55 19.24
CA ALA A 13 0.26 -1.09 17.99
C ALA A 13 1.10 0.02 17.34
N ARG A 14 1.60 0.97 18.15
CA ARG A 14 2.46 2.06 17.67
C ARG A 14 3.85 1.58 17.25
N ALA A 15 4.45 0.67 18.01
CA ALA A 15 5.76 0.12 17.68
C ALA A 15 5.71 -0.73 16.41
N MET A 16 4.69 -1.59 16.30
CA MET A 16 4.47 -2.42 15.12
C MET A 16 4.09 -1.60 13.90
N GLY A 17 3.22 -0.60 14.03
CA GLY A 17 2.90 0.33 12.94
C GLY A 17 4.15 0.99 12.37
N ASN A 18 5.00 1.57 13.23
CA ASN A 18 6.27 2.20 12.79
C ASN A 18 7.23 1.20 12.12
N LEU A 19 7.31 -0.03 12.64
CA LEU A 19 8.15 -1.06 12.05
C LEU A 19 7.68 -1.42 10.64
N VAL A 20 6.38 -1.63 10.46
CA VAL A 20 5.83 -1.98 9.17
C VAL A 20 5.97 -0.83 8.17
N ASP A 21 5.76 0.41 8.61
CA ASP A 21 6.01 1.61 7.79
C ASP A 21 7.44 1.65 7.27
N THR A 22 8.40 1.38 8.15
CA THR A 22 9.82 1.36 7.79
C THR A 22 10.09 0.26 6.76
N ILE A 23 9.57 -0.95 6.99
CA ILE A 23 9.74 -2.07 6.08
C ILE A 23 9.13 -1.77 4.70
N PHE A 24 7.91 -1.23 4.67
CA PHE A 24 7.22 -0.87 3.43
C PHE A 24 7.97 0.21 2.66
N SER A 25 8.52 1.21 3.35
CA SER A 25 9.32 2.26 2.72
C SER A 25 10.57 1.70 2.04
N LEU A 26 11.28 0.76 2.69
CA LEU A 26 12.49 0.15 2.14
C LEU A 26 12.20 -0.68 0.89
N TYR A 27 11.14 -1.50 0.92
CA TYR A 27 10.73 -2.29 -0.24
C TYR A 27 10.22 -1.41 -1.38
N LEU A 28 9.43 -0.38 -1.09
CA LEU A 28 8.94 0.55 -2.11
C LEU A 28 10.08 1.32 -2.76
N ASP A 29 11.05 1.80 -2.00
CA ASP A 29 12.20 2.53 -2.55
C ASP A 29 13.01 1.63 -3.51
N GLN A 30 13.22 0.37 -3.15
CA GLN A 30 13.91 -0.59 -4.00
C GLN A 30 13.15 -0.90 -5.30
N VAL A 31 11.81 -1.01 -5.24
CA VAL A 31 10.97 -1.28 -6.42
C VAL A 31 10.83 -0.04 -7.31
N LEU A 32 10.69 1.14 -6.73
CA LEU A 32 10.55 2.41 -7.45
C LEU A 32 11.88 2.89 -8.08
N SER A 33 13.02 2.40 -7.58
CA SER A 33 14.34 2.65 -8.16
C SER A 33 14.80 1.58 -9.16
N ALA A 34 14.03 0.51 -9.34
CA ALA A 34 14.36 -0.55 -10.29
C ALA A 34 14.34 -0.02 -11.74
N TYR A 35 15.36 -0.39 -12.52
CA TYR A 35 15.50 0.02 -13.93
C TYR A 35 14.70 -0.88 -14.87
N ASP A 36 14.62 -2.17 -14.55
CA ASP A 36 13.95 -3.19 -15.37
C ASP A 36 13.33 -4.24 -14.42
N ILE A 37 12.04 -4.50 -14.63
CA ILE A 37 11.24 -5.45 -13.86
C ILE A 37 10.68 -6.47 -14.85
N SER A 38 11.30 -7.64 -14.88
CA SER A 38 10.80 -8.74 -15.70
C SER A 38 9.42 -9.21 -15.23
N GLU A 39 8.63 -9.76 -16.15
CA GLU A 39 7.27 -10.25 -15.84
C GLU A 39 7.23 -11.28 -14.69
N PRO A 40 8.15 -12.28 -14.58
CA PRO A 40 8.20 -13.16 -13.42
C PRO A 40 8.52 -12.44 -12.10
N ALA A 41 9.39 -11.43 -12.15
CA ALA A 41 9.74 -10.62 -10.98
C ALA A 41 8.58 -9.73 -10.55
N GLY A 42 7.87 -9.10 -11.49
CA GLY A 42 6.66 -8.34 -11.24
C GLY A 42 5.59 -9.19 -10.53
N ASN A 43 5.30 -10.37 -11.07
CA ASN A 43 4.35 -11.30 -10.45
C ASN A 43 4.74 -11.69 -9.01
N PHE A 44 6.03 -11.94 -8.77
CA PHE A 44 6.54 -12.22 -7.43
C PHE A 44 6.38 -11.02 -6.49
N ILE A 45 6.76 -9.81 -6.92
CA ILE A 45 6.64 -8.58 -6.14
C ILE A 45 5.17 -8.29 -5.81
N GLY A 46 4.28 -8.41 -6.80
CA GLY A 46 2.84 -8.23 -6.59
C GLY A 46 2.28 -9.22 -5.57
N ALA A 47 2.69 -10.49 -5.65
CA ALA A 47 2.24 -11.52 -4.71
C ALA A 47 2.77 -11.25 -3.30
N LEU A 48 4.05 -10.88 -3.18
CA LEU A 48 4.68 -10.50 -1.92
C LEU A 48 3.96 -9.31 -1.29
N PHE A 49 3.69 -8.26 -2.07
CA PHE A 49 3.08 -7.03 -1.57
C PHE A 49 1.65 -7.29 -1.10
N ARG A 50 0.87 -8.05 -1.88
CA ARG A 50 -0.49 -8.44 -1.51
C ARG A 50 -0.54 -9.30 -0.25
N ASN A 51 0.38 -10.26 -0.12
CA ASN A 51 0.46 -11.11 1.07
C ASN A 51 0.85 -10.29 2.30
N ALA A 52 1.81 -9.38 2.18
CA ALA A 52 2.24 -8.52 3.29
C ALA A 52 1.13 -7.54 3.74
N THR A 53 0.40 -6.92 2.81
CA THR A 53 -0.77 -6.07 3.14
C THR A 53 -1.85 -6.88 3.85
N ARG A 54 -2.12 -8.11 3.41
CA ARG A 54 -3.09 -9.00 4.07
C ARG A 54 -2.66 -9.38 5.48
N SER A 55 -1.41 -9.83 5.65
CA SER A 55 -0.89 -10.22 6.96
C SER A 55 -0.83 -9.04 7.94
N MET A 56 -0.56 -7.83 7.45
CA MET A 56 -0.67 -6.62 8.27
C MET A 56 -2.12 -6.40 8.73
N SER A 57 -3.09 -6.50 7.83
CA SER A 57 -4.51 -6.35 8.18
C SER A 57 -4.90 -7.34 9.27
N GLU A 58 -4.51 -8.61 9.13
CA GLU A 58 -4.79 -9.66 10.10
C GLU A 58 -4.15 -9.37 11.47
N LEU A 59 -2.92 -8.83 11.51
CA LEU A 59 -2.19 -8.49 12.73
C LEU A 59 -2.88 -7.41 13.59
N PHE A 60 -3.67 -6.53 12.97
CA PHE A 60 -4.39 -5.46 13.66
C PHE A 60 -5.90 -5.73 13.84
N ASP A 61 -6.42 -6.83 13.29
CA ASP A 61 -7.84 -7.23 13.38
C ASP A 61 -8.12 -8.17 14.57
N GLU A 62 -7.08 -8.80 15.16
CA GLU A 62 -7.21 -9.79 16.24
C GLU A 62 -7.89 -9.28 17.53
N ASP A 63 -8.10 -7.97 17.69
CA ASP A 63 -8.65 -7.36 18.91
C ASP A 63 -10.20 -7.20 18.92
N VAL A 64 -10.88 -7.45 17.80
CA VAL A 64 -12.35 -7.22 17.70
C VAL A 64 -13.18 -8.43 18.16
N THR A 65 -12.62 -9.63 18.22
CA THR A 65 -13.40 -10.87 18.46
C THR A 65 -13.33 -11.42 19.90
N GLY A 66 -12.52 -10.82 20.79
CA GLY A 66 -12.27 -11.32 22.14
C GLY A 66 -13.17 -10.79 23.27
N SER A 67 -14.09 -9.85 23.02
CA SER A 67 -14.91 -9.27 24.10
C SER A 67 -16.39 -9.21 23.74
N ALA A 68 -17.13 -10.21 24.24
CA ALA A 68 -18.58 -10.14 24.33
C ALA A 68 -18.98 -8.97 25.26
N GLY A 69 -19.55 -7.91 24.68
CA GLY A 69 -20.36 -6.93 25.39
C GLY A 69 -19.61 -5.75 26.00
N ALA A 70 -19.31 -4.73 25.20
CA ALA A 70 -19.18 -3.36 25.69
C ALA A 70 -19.55 -2.36 24.58
N SER A 71 -20.77 -1.83 24.65
CA SER A 71 -21.12 -0.60 23.95
C SER A 71 -20.40 0.56 24.64
N ALA A 72 -19.32 1.05 24.03
CA ALA A 72 -18.61 2.27 24.40
C ALA A 72 -18.28 3.08 23.13
N SER A 73 -19.35 3.63 22.56
CA SER A 73 -19.48 4.33 21.29
C SER A 73 -18.76 5.70 21.20
N SER A 74 -17.51 5.82 21.66
CA SER A 74 -16.67 7.00 21.35
C SER A 74 -15.17 6.91 21.73
N ALA A 75 -14.74 5.90 22.49
CA ALA A 75 -13.32 5.71 22.83
C ALA A 75 -12.64 4.64 21.96
N GLY A 76 -13.34 3.56 21.58
CA GLY A 76 -12.84 2.48 20.73
C GLY A 76 -12.77 2.82 19.23
N GLU A 77 -13.53 3.83 18.79
CA GLU A 77 -13.43 4.45 17.47
C GLU A 77 -12.12 5.25 17.31
N LEU A 78 -11.44 5.54 18.43
CA LEU A 78 -10.22 6.32 18.51
C LEU A 78 -8.93 5.47 18.53
N THR A 79 -9.02 4.13 18.52
CA THR A 79 -7.85 3.24 18.58
C THR A 79 -7.76 2.36 17.33
N ALA A 80 -8.83 1.65 16.96
CA ALA A 80 -8.79 0.70 15.83
C ALA A 80 -8.85 1.39 14.46
N THR A 81 -9.66 2.44 14.33
CA THR A 81 -9.68 3.35 13.15
C THR A 81 -8.53 4.36 13.18
N LYS A 82 -7.61 4.32 14.16
CA LYS A 82 -6.44 5.21 14.30
C LYS A 82 -5.09 4.50 14.22
N ILE A 83 -5.12 3.16 14.22
CA ILE A 83 -4.38 2.34 13.24
C ILE A 83 -5.05 2.46 11.84
N ALA A 84 -5.68 3.61 11.52
CA ALA A 84 -6.37 3.91 10.25
C ALA A 84 -5.57 3.63 8.98
N ARG A 85 -4.24 3.59 9.11
CA ARG A 85 -3.22 3.70 8.08
C ARG A 85 -1.93 3.32 8.77
N ALA A 86 -1.57 2.05 8.80
CA ALA A 86 -0.20 1.65 9.10
C ALA A 86 0.71 2.10 7.92
N GLY A 87 0.90 3.42 7.85
CA GLY A 87 1.84 4.12 6.99
C GLY A 87 1.21 5.02 5.95
N SER A 88 1.82 6.19 5.72
CA SER A 88 1.69 6.90 4.43
C SER A 88 1.99 5.98 3.24
N TYR A 89 2.68 4.87 3.50
CA TYR A 89 3.10 3.89 2.53
C TYR A 89 2.13 2.73 2.34
N GLY A 90 1.17 2.45 3.23
CA GLY A 90 0.26 1.29 3.07
C GLY A 90 -0.62 1.38 1.81
N GLU A 91 -1.25 2.54 1.58
CA GLU A 91 -2.03 2.80 0.36
C GLU A 91 -1.14 2.78 -0.90
N LYS A 92 0.13 3.18 -0.79
CA LYS A 92 1.10 3.15 -1.90
C LYS A 92 1.57 1.72 -2.19
N PHE A 93 1.82 0.95 -1.14
CA PHE A 93 2.26 -0.44 -1.17
C PHE A 93 1.22 -1.34 -1.83
N ASP A 94 -0.06 -1.17 -1.46
CA ASP A 94 -1.17 -1.86 -2.12
C ASP A 94 -1.33 -1.46 -3.59
N ALA A 95 -1.25 -0.16 -3.91
CA ALA A 95 -1.35 0.32 -5.29
C ALA A 95 -0.22 -0.23 -6.19
N VAL A 96 1.03 -0.22 -5.71
CA VAL A 96 2.18 -0.79 -6.43
C VAL A 96 2.07 -2.31 -6.53
N GLY A 97 1.57 -2.99 -5.50
CA GLY A 97 1.31 -4.44 -5.56
C GLY A 97 0.28 -4.81 -6.64
N LYS A 98 -0.80 -4.02 -6.78
CA LYS A 98 -1.80 -4.18 -7.84
C LYS A 98 -1.24 -3.87 -9.21
N PHE A 99 -0.43 -2.82 -9.33
CA PHE A 99 0.22 -2.42 -10.58
C PHE A 99 0.96 -3.58 -11.25
N MET A 100 1.66 -4.40 -10.46
CA MET A 100 2.45 -5.53 -10.99
C MET A 100 1.64 -6.60 -11.73
N PHE A 101 0.31 -6.61 -11.56
CA PHE A 101 -0.60 -7.55 -12.24
C PHE A 101 -1.45 -6.89 -13.32
N MET A 102 -1.32 -5.58 -13.52
CA MET A 102 -2.16 -4.82 -14.45
C MET A 102 -1.54 -4.76 -15.84
N SER A 103 -2.38 -4.75 -16.87
CA SER A 103 -1.95 -4.34 -18.21
C SER A 103 -1.93 -2.82 -18.34
N LEU A 104 -1.28 -2.28 -19.38
CA LEU A 104 -1.34 -0.84 -19.70
C LEU A 104 -2.78 -0.32 -19.85
N THR A 105 -3.69 -1.16 -20.33
CA THR A 105 -5.12 -0.80 -20.44
C THR A 105 -5.74 -0.64 -19.06
N ASP A 106 -5.46 -1.57 -18.14
CA ASP A 106 -5.99 -1.54 -16.77
C ASP A 106 -5.39 -0.37 -15.99
N ILE A 107 -4.12 -0.04 -16.22
CA ILE A 107 -3.47 1.13 -15.62
C ILE A 107 -4.19 2.42 -16.06
N ASN A 108 -4.50 2.57 -17.36
CA ASN A 108 -5.22 3.73 -17.85
C ASN A 108 -6.63 3.85 -17.24
N ALA A 109 -7.33 2.73 -17.05
CA ALA A 109 -8.61 2.73 -16.34
C ALA A 109 -8.45 3.11 -14.86
N GLY A 110 -7.46 2.52 -14.18
CA GLY A 110 -7.17 2.75 -12.76
C GLY A 110 -6.74 4.18 -12.42
N LEU A 111 -6.25 4.95 -13.40
CA LEU A 111 -5.97 6.38 -13.25
C LEU A 111 -7.24 7.21 -13.03
N GLY A 112 -8.35 6.85 -13.68
CA GLY A 112 -9.65 7.51 -13.49
C GLY A 112 -10.33 7.15 -12.17
N ASP A 113 -10.11 5.91 -11.70
CA ASP A 113 -10.79 5.35 -10.52
C ASP A 113 -10.09 5.68 -9.19
N GLY A 114 -8.99 6.42 -9.24
CA GLY A 114 -8.22 6.82 -8.04
C GLY A 114 -7.40 5.68 -7.41
N THR A 115 -7.17 4.58 -8.15
CA THR A 115 -6.34 3.44 -7.68
C THR A 115 -4.91 3.88 -7.34
N PHE A 116 -4.38 4.83 -8.10
CA PHE A 116 -3.01 5.33 -7.95
C PHE A 116 -2.92 6.66 -7.17
N LYS A 117 -3.97 7.06 -6.43
CA LYS A 117 -3.99 8.34 -5.67
C LYS A 117 -2.82 8.53 -4.69
N SER A 118 -2.22 7.43 -4.23
CA SER A 118 -1.11 7.38 -3.28
C SER A 118 0.26 7.38 -3.96
N VAL A 119 0.31 7.27 -5.29
CA VAL A 119 1.52 7.20 -6.11
C VAL A 119 1.63 8.47 -6.95
N THR A 120 2.81 9.10 -6.98
CA THR A 120 3.02 10.29 -7.81
C THR A 120 3.09 9.94 -9.29
N GLY A 121 2.79 10.91 -10.18
CA GLY A 121 2.91 10.72 -11.63
C GLY A 121 4.32 10.31 -12.06
N GLN A 122 5.35 10.84 -11.39
CA GLN A 122 6.75 10.46 -11.61
C GLN A 122 7.07 9.02 -11.21
N GLU A 123 6.61 8.57 -10.03
CA GLU A 123 6.80 7.19 -9.57
C GLU A 123 6.10 6.20 -10.51
N LEU A 124 4.86 6.50 -10.90
CA LEU A 124 4.10 5.64 -11.81
C LEU A 124 4.73 5.58 -13.20
N SER A 125 5.25 6.71 -13.69
CA SER A 125 5.96 6.76 -14.98
C SER A 125 7.22 5.88 -14.96
N LYS A 126 8.01 5.92 -13.87
CA LYS A 126 9.18 5.05 -13.71
C LYS A 126 8.80 3.58 -13.70
N LEU A 127 7.75 3.21 -12.96
CA LEU A 127 7.25 1.84 -12.93
C LEU A 127 6.79 1.35 -14.30
N ILE A 128 6.11 2.19 -15.08
CA ILE A 128 5.68 1.85 -16.44
C ILE A 128 6.87 1.62 -17.36
N VAL A 129 7.92 2.46 -17.25
CA VAL A 129 9.15 2.29 -18.04
C VAL A 129 9.88 1.00 -17.64
N ALA A 130 9.92 0.68 -16.36
CA ALA A 130 10.63 -0.48 -15.84
C ALA A 130 9.90 -1.81 -16.10
N ALA A 131 8.56 -1.82 -16.08
CA ALA A 131 7.76 -3.05 -16.19
C ALA A 131 7.23 -3.36 -17.61
N PHE A 132 7.29 -2.40 -18.54
CA PHE A 132 6.76 -2.58 -19.90
C PHE A 132 7.79 -2.19 -20.97
N ASP A 133 7.90 -3.04 -21.98
CA ASP A 133 8.69 -2.81 -23.18
C ASP A 133 8.27 -1.55 -23.94
N ASP A 134 9.20 -1.01 -24.72
CA ASP A 134 8.92 0.16 -25.55
C ASP A 134 7.86 -0.14 -26.61
N SER A 135 6.79 0.63 -26.55
CA SER A 135 5.64 0.49 -27.44
C SER A 135 4.88 1.80 -27.54
N GLN A 136 4.14 1.98 -28.64
CA GLN A 136 3.30 3.15 -28.83
C GLN A 136 2.30 3.34 -27.67
N LYS A 137 1.73 2.23 -27.18
CA LYS A 137 0.80 2.24 -26.03
C LYS A 137 1.46 2.78 -24.77
N ARG A 138 2.71 2.37 -24.49
CA ARG A 138 3.48 2.87 -23.35
C ARG A 138 3.71 4.39 -23.48
N ALA A 139 4.12 4.84 -24.66
CA ALA A 139 4.35 6.26 -24.92
C ALA A 139 3.07 7.11 -24.74
N ASP A 140 1.92 6.60 -25.17
CA ASP A 140 0.63 7.30 -25.03
C ASP A 140 0.20 7.39 -23.56
N THR A 141 0.35 6.32 -22.76
CA THR A 141 0.09 6.36 -21.32
C THR A 141 1.03 7.33 -20.59
N LEU A 142 2.33 7.33 -20.89
CA LEU A 142 3.28 8.27 -20.29
C LEU A 142 2.95 9.73 -20.62
N ARG A 143 2.44 10.02 -21.82
CA ARG A 143 1.97 11.35 -22.20
C ARG A 143 0.77 11.79 -21.36
N LEU A 144 -0.20 10.90 -21.13
CA LEU A 144 -1.36 11.19 -20.27
C LEU A 144 -0.92 11.56 -18.85
N LEU A 145 0.03 10.82 -18.28
CA LEU A 145 0.59 11.12 -16.96
C LEU A 145 1.29 12.47 -16.92
N SER A 146 2.09 12.80 -17.95
CA SER A 146 2.78 14.09 -18.04
C SER A 146 1.82 15.28 -18.22
N ALA A 147 0.63 15.04 -18.77
CA ALA A 147 -0.40 16.06 -18.94
C ALA A 147 -1.24 16.25 -17.67
N ALA A 148 -1.36 15.23 -16.83
CA ALA A 148 -2.09 15.28 -15.55
C ALA A 148 -1.29 15.95 -14.41
N ASP A 149 0.04 16.07 -14.55
CA ASP A 149 0.94 16.74 -13.60
C ASP A 149 1.02 18.29 -13.80
N LYS A 150 0.22 18.86 -14.73
CA LYS A 150 0.09 20.31 -14.97
C LYS A 150 -1.22 20.86 -14.42
#